data_AF-A0AAU2URE9-F1
#
_entry.id   AF-A0AAU2URE9-F1
#
_cell.length_a   1.000
_cell.length_b   1.000
_cell.length_c   1.000
_cell.angle_alpha   90.00
_cell.angle_beta   90.00
_cell.angle_gamma   90.00
#
_symmetry.space_group_name_H-M   'P 1'
#
loop_
_entity.id
_entity.type
_entity.pdbx_description
1 polymer ?
#
loop_
_entity_poly.entity_id
_entity_poly.type
_entity_poly.pdbx_seq_one_letter_code
_entity_poly.pdbx_strand_id
1 'polypeptide(L)' 'MTQVLTEARVAGALTTHLSHDQLGLFLVNAWEGSVLRAKVTRSRAPLDAFFDVFDSLVA' A
#
# COMPACT_ATOMS: atom_id res chain seq x y z
N MET A 1 11.16 -3.77 3.70
CA MET A 1 10.06 -3.27 2.84
C MET A 1 10.50 -2.17 1.88
N THR A 2 11.41 -1.28 2.29
CA THR A 2 11.99 -0.23 1.44
C THR A 2 12.72 -0.77 0.20
N GLN A 3 13.43 -1.90 0.31
CA GLN A 3 14.18 -2.46 -0.82
C GLN A 3 13.29 -2.83 -2.04
N VAL A 4 12.14 -3.48 -1.82
CA VAL A 4 11.19 -3.83 -2.90
C VAL A 4 10.61 -2.59 -3.57
N LEU A 5 10.35 -1.52 -2.79
CA LEU A 5 9.86 -0.26 -3.35
C LEU A 5 10.95 0.45 -4.17
N THR A 6 12.20 0.39 -3.73
CA THR A 6 13.34 0.90 -4.50
C THR A 6 13.50 0.13 -5.81
N GLU A 7 13.43 -1.20 -5.78
CA GLU A 7 13.50 -2.06 -6.97
C GLU A 7 12.36 -1.76 -7.95
N ALA A 8 11.12 -1.62 -7.45
CA ALA A 8 9.96 -1.28 -8.27
C ALA A 8 10.06 0.10 -8.94
N ARG A 9 10.64 1.10 -8.26
CA ARG A 9 10.87 2.42 -8.88
C ARG A 9 11.98 2.38 -9.93
N VAL A 10 13.08 1.68 -9.65
CA VAL A 10 14.17 1.50 -10.63
C VAL A 10 13.66 0.81 -11.89
N ALA A 11 12.70 -0.12 -11.75
CA ALA A 11 12.02 -0.78 -12.85
C ALA A 11 10.97 0.09 -13.56
N GLY A 12 10.69 1.31 -13.09
CA GLY A 12 9.68 2.20 -13.66
C GLY A 12 8.24 1.76 -13.40
N ALA A 13 8.02 0.81 -12.50
CA ALA A 13 6.71 0.18 -12.26
C ALA A 13 5.79 0.99 -11.33
N LEU A 14 6.26 2.12 -10.77
CA LEU A 14 5.47 2.96 -9.85
C LEU A 14 4.96 4.21 -10.54
N THR A 15 3.66 4.46 -10.46
CA THR A 15 2.98 5.63 -11.07
C THR A 15 3.01 6.88 -10.20
N THR A 16 3.54 6.81 -8.97
CA THR A 16 3.50 7.87 -7.96
C THR A 16 4.81 8.66 -7.80
N HIS A 17 4.70 9.95 -7.44
CA HIS A 17 5.81 10.86 -7.14
C HIS A 17 6.37 10.75 -5.71
N LEU A 18 5.75 9.94 -4.83
CA LEU A 18 6.18 9.79 -3.44
C LEU A 18 7.57 9.13 -3.32
N SER A 19 8.38 9.57 -2.35
CA SER A 19 9.64 8.88 -2.05
C SER A 19 9.40 7.45 -1.55
N HIS A 20 10.39 6.56 -1.67
CA HIS A 20 10.29 5.18 -1.19
C HIS A 20 9.93 5.09 0.29
N ASP A 21 10.51 5.96 1.10
CA ASP A 21 10.29 5.99 2.55
C ASP A 21 8.87 6.47 2.87
N GLN A 22 8.39 7.50 2.16
CA GLN A 22 7.02 7.99 2.31
C GLN A 22 5.99 6.93 1.91
N LEU A 23 6.21 6.28 0.77
CA LEU A 23 5.33 5.24 0.26
C LEU A 23 5.34 4.01 1.18
N GLY A 24 6.51 3.57 1.63
CA GLY A 24 6.63 2.42 2.52
C GLY A 24 5.94 2.64 3.86
N LEU A 25 6.15 3.81 4.48
CA LEU A 25 5.49 4.15 5.73
C LEU A 25 3.97 4.23 5.57
N PHE A 26 3.51 4.86 4.47
CA PHE A 26 2.08 4.93 4.16
C PHE A 26 1.44 3.54 4.01
N LEU A 27 2.08 2.64 3.25
CA LEU A 27 1.55 1.30 2.99
C LEU A 27 1.42 0.47 4.27
N VAL A 28 2.41 0.50 5.17
CA VAL A 28 2.34 -0.20 6.47
C VAL A 28 1.19 0.33 7.30
N ASN A 29 1.12 1.65 7.49
CA ASN A 29 0.08 2.27 8.31
C ASN A 29 -1.32 1.99 7.73
N ALA A 30 -1.47 2.06 6.41
CA ALA A 30 -2.73 1.78 5.73
C ALA A 30 -3.15 0.31 5.87
N TRP A 31 -2.21 -0.63 5.70
CA TRP A 31 -2.46 -2.07 5.90
C TRP A 31 -2.90 -2.38 7.33
N GLU A 32 -2.15 -1.88 8.32
CA GLU A 32 -2.47 -2.10 9.74
C GLU A 32 -3.86 -1.56 10.11
N GLY A 33 -4.17 -0.34 9.66
CA GLY A 33 -5.49 0.26 9.85
C GLY A 33 -6.62 -0.52 9.18
N SER A 34 -6.35 -1.07 7.99
CA SER A 34 -7.33 -1.87 7.24
C SER A 34 -7.60 -3.21 7.92
N VAL A 35 -6.55 -3.89 8.40
CA VAL A 35 -6.67 -5.13 9.19
C VAL A 35 -7.42 -4.89 10.49
N LEU A 36 -7.13 -3.80 11.21
CA LEU A 36 -7.82 -3.46 12.45
C LEU A 36 -9.32 -3.23 12.20
N ARG A 37 -9.65 -2.40 11.19
CA ARG A 37 -11.06 -2.12 10.85
C ARG A 37 -11.79 -3.37 10.39
N ALA A 38 -11.18 -4.19 9.55
CA ALA A 38 -11.79 -5.43 9.08
C ALA A 38 -12.21 -6.35 10.24
N LYS A 39 -11.38 -6.45 11.28
CA LYS A 39 -11.69 -7.20 12.51
C LYS A 39 -12.84 -6.56 13.31
N VAL A 40 -12.81 -5.23 13.50
CA VAL A 40 -13.83 -4.49 14.25
C VAL A 40 -15.20 -4.57 13.56
N THR A 41 -15.25 -4.37 12.25
CA THR A 41 -16.49 -4.37 11.46
C THR A 41 -16.90 -5.75 10.99
N ARG A 42 -16.08 -6.80 11.23
CA ARG A 42 -16.24 -8.16 10.69
C ARG A 42 -16.54 -8.17 9.19
N SER A 43 -15.84 -7.31 8.45
CA SER A 43 -16.05 -7.08 7.03
C SER A 43 -14.73 -7.09 6.30
N ARG A 44 -14.74 -7.62 5.07
CA ARG A 44 -13.57 -7.62 4.19
C ARG A 44 -13.38 -6.27 3.48
N ALA A 45 -14.41 -5.43 3.42
CA ALA A 45 -14.40 -4.19 2.66
C ALA A 45 -13.19 -3.26 2.95
N PRO A 46 -12.69 -3.10 4.19
CA PRO A 46 -11.49 -2.29 4.44
C PRO A 46 -10.22 -2.86 3.79
N LEU A 47 -10.11 -4.19 3.69
CA LEU A 47 -8.98 -4.85 3.02
C LEU A 47 -9.08 -4.67 1.51
N ASP A 48 -10.28 -4.85 0.95
CA ASP A 48 -10.51 -4.69 -0.48
C ASP A 48 -10.18 -3.25 -0.92
N ALA A 49 -10.60 -2.24 -0.14
CA ALA A 49 -10.25 -0.84 -0.40
C ALA A 49 -8.74 -0.55 -0.31
N PHE A 50 -8.01 -1.26 0.55
CA PHE A 50 -6.54 -1.17 0.58
C PHE A 50 -5.93 -1.70 -0.72
N PHE A 51 -6.39 -2.86 -1.20
CA PHE A 51 -5.88 -3.45 -2.43
C PHE A 51 -6.24 -2.62 -3.67
N ASP A 52 -7.44 -2.05 -3.74
CA ASP A 52 -7.83 -1.14 -4.84
C ASP A 52 -6.84 0.04 -4.97
N VAL A 53 -6.42 0.60 -3.84
CA VAL A 53 -5.41 1.68 -3.82
C VAL A 53 -4.02 1.13 -4.14
N PHE A 54 -3.62 0.02 -3.52
CA PHE A 54 -2.30 -0.59 -3.76
C PHE A 54 -2.08 -0.91 -5.23
N ASP A 55 -3.05 -1.53 -5.89
CA ASP A 55 -2.98 -1.92 -7.29
C ASP A 55 -2.90 -0.69 -8.21
N SER A 56 -3.54 0.44 -7.84
CA SER A 56 -3.43 1.69 -8.60
C SER A 56 -2.03 2.33 -8.59
N LEU A 57 -1.17 1.94 -7.65
CA LEU A 57 0.20 2.46 -7.51
C LEU A 57 1.21 1.74 -8.40
N VAL A 58 0.81 0.60 -8.97
CA VAL A 58 1.63 -0.23 -9.85
C VAL A 58 1.10 -0.09 -11.28
N ALA A 59 2.01 0.14 -12.25
CA ALA A 59 1.69 0.27 -13.67
C ALA A 59 1.50 -1.09 -14.36
#